data_AF-A0A4Q0XB21-F1
#
_entry.id   AF-A0A4Q0XB21-F1
#
_cell.length_a   1.000
_cell.length_b   1.000
_cell.length_c   1.000
_cell.angle_alpha   90.00
_cell.angle_beta   90.00
_cell.angle_gamma   90.00
#
_symmetry.space_group_name_H-M   'P 1'
#
loop_
_entity.id
_entity.type
_entity.pdbx_description
1 polymer ?
#
loop_
_entity_poly.entity_id
_entity_poly.type
_entity_poly.pdbx_seq_one_letter_code
_entity_poly.pdbx_strand_id
1 'polypeptide(L)'
;SQQDSLYFLRSTRQIGINCDMSHYIVDPEFSTSYDNLMAHFVASDLLNKHYQKLLFRLTNKESDPIADLILNKNRSWSGSKTDLVELIYALHSSGVLNNGEAEISKIIQFSEKFFNIKIGNAYKTFAEIKAREKDRTKFLDTLKRALLTKMDTDEAITKS
;
A
#
# COMPACT_ATOMS: atom_id res chain seq x y z
N SER A 1 -26.67 53.38 -18.88
CA SER A 1 -25.28 52.97 -18.65
C SER A 1 -24.77 53.57 -17.35
N GLN A 2 -25.11 52.98 -16.19
CA GLN A 2 -24.73 53.52 -14.87
C GLN A 2 -24.45 52.46 -13.78
N GLN A 3 -24.27 51.17 -14.11
CA GLN A 3 -24.06 50.13 -13.08
C GLN A 3 -22.80 49.28 -13.25
N ASP A 4 -21.98 49.51 -14.27
CA ASP A 4 -20.67 48.83 -14.39
C ASP A 4 -19.71 49.21 -13.25
N SER A 5 -19.83 50.41 -12.67
CA SER A 5 -18.92 50.89 -11.64
C SER A 5 -19.03 50.15 -10.30
N LEU A 6 -20.14 49.44 -10.04
CA LEU A 6 -20.34 48.69 -8.79
C LEU A 6 -19.75 47.28 -8.85
N TYR A 7 -19.68 46.64 -10.02
CA TYR A 7 -19.29 45.24 -10.15
C TYR A 7 -17.77 45.02 -10.29
N PHE A 8 -17.03 46.02 -10.78
CA PHE A 8 -15.64 45.81 -11.23
C PHE A 8 -14.54 46.42 -10.33
N LEU A 9 -14.89 47.06 -9.20
CA LEU A 9 -13.89 47.57 -8.26
C LEU A 9 -13.75 46.66 -7.03
N ARG A 10 -12.63 45.92 -6.98
CA ARG A 10 -12.14 45.28 -5.74
C ARG A 10 -11.51 46.35 -4.85
N SER A 11 -12.28 46.90 -3.91
CA SER A 11 -11.67 47.56 -2.74
C SER A 11 -12.50 47.36 -1.47
N THR A 12 -12.14 46.29 -0.77
CA THR A 12 -11.95 46.22 0.70
C THR A 12 -13.10 46.56 1.66
N ARG A 13 -13.47 45.50 2.42
CA ARG A 13 -13.96 45.46 3.82
C ARG A 13 -15.45 45.84 3.98
N GLN A 14 -16.33 45.07 4.64
CA GLN A 14 -16.18 44.23 5.83
C GLN A 14 -17.14 43.02 5.83
N ILE A 15 -16.67 41.95 6.47
CA ILE A 15 -17.35 40.93 7.27
C ILE A 15 -18.85 41.17 7.51
N GLY A 16 -19.67 40.15 7.22
CA GLY A 16 -20.95 39.96 7.91
C GLY A 16 -22.21 39.83 7.05
N ILE A 17 -22.14 39.30 5.83
CA ILE A 17 -23.36 39.01 5.07
C ILE A 17 -23.42 37.50 4.81
N ASN A 18 -24.15 36.80 5.69
CA ASN A 18 -24.93 35.62 5.30
C ASN A 18 -25.94 36.09 4.24
N CYS A 19 -25.44 36.41 3.05
CA CYS A 19 -26.27 36.69 1.91
C CYS A 19 -26.48 35.32 1.28
N ASP A 20 -27.67 34.77 1.49
CA ASP A 20 -28.13 33.64 0.70
C ASP A 20 -28.25 34.12 -0.75
N MET A 21 -27.12 34.08 -1.47
CA MET A 21 -27.00 34.48 -2.87
C MET A 21 -27.71 33.49 -3.79
N SER A 22 -28.38 32.46 -3.26
CA SER A 22 -29.21 31.54 -4.03
C SER A 22 -30.23 32.29 -4.89
N HIS A 23 -30.85 33.35 -4.36
CA HIS A 23 -31.81 34.16 -5.11
C HIS A 23 -31.19 34.99 -6.25
N TYR A 24 -29.89 35.26 -6.22
CA TYR A 24 -29.19 36.04 -7.25
C TYR A 24 -28.53 35.18 -8.33
N ILE A 25 -28.34 33.89 -8.08
CA ILE A 25 -27.65 32.95 -8.99
C ILE A 25 -28.65 32.13 -9.81
N VAL A 26 -29.90 32.02 -9.36
CA VAL A 26 -30.98 31.29 -10.04
C VAL A 26 -31.59 32.21 -11.09
N ASP A 27 -31.09 32.11 -12.33
CA ASP A 27 -31.76 32.71 -13.49
C ASP A 27 -33.17 32.10 -13.63
N PRO A 28 -34.25 32.89 -13.49
CA PRO A 28 -35.62 32.37 -13.57
C PRO A 28 -35.97 31.73 -14.92
N GLU A 29 -35.24 32.04 -16.00
CA GLU A 29 -35.42 31.42 -17.32
C GLU A 29 -34.68 30.09 -17.47
N PHE A 30 -33.71 29.80 -16.59
CA PHE A 30 -32.81 28.65 -16.73
C PHE A 30 -32.87 27.66 -15.56
N SER A 31 -33.28 28.10 -14.37
CA SER A 31 -33.25 27.31 -13.14
C SER A 31 -34.64 27.13 -12.53
N THR A 32 -35.02 25.89 -12.29
CA THR A 32 -36.22 25.51 -11.55
C THR A 32 -35.92 25.50 -10.05
N SER A 33 -36.92 25.72 -9.19
CA SER A 33 -36.79 25.73 -7.72
C SER A 33 -36.16 24.45 -7.14
N TYR A 34 -36.18 23.35 -7.89
CA TYR A 34 -35.63 22.06 -7.50
C TYR A 34 -34.16 21.84 -7.92
N ASP A 35 -33.61 22.66 -8.83
CA ASP A 35 -32.27 22.45 -9.38
C ASP A 35 -31.18 22.63 -8.33
N ASN A 36 -31.35 23.58 -7.42
CA ASN A 36 -30.43 23.77 -6.32
C ASN A 36 -30.47 22.59 -5.35
N LEU A 37 -31.66 22.06 -5.04
CA LEU A 37 -31.80 20.88 -4.20
C LEU A 37 -31.16 19.65 -4.86
N MET A 38 -31.38 19.49 -6.16
CA MET A 38 -30.78 18.41 -6.94
C MET A 38 -29.25 18.53 -7.00
N ALA A 39 -28.72 19.75 -7.18
CA ALA A 39 -27.29 20.02 -7.16
C ALA A 39 -26.68 19.70 -5.79
N HIS A 40 -27.33 20.09 -4.69
CA HIS A 40 -26.93 19.74 -3.34
C HIS A 40 -26.95 18.23 -3.09
N PHE A 41 -27.99 17.53 -3.57
CA PHE A 41 -28.09 16.08 -3.47
C PHE A 41 -26.96 15.38 -4.23
N VAL A 42 -26.70 15.78 -5.48
CA VAL A 42 -25.62 15.23 -6.31
C VAL A 42 -24.26 15.51 -5.67
N ALA A 43 -24.01 16.73 -5.21
CA ALA A 43 -22.77 17.08 -4.53
C ALA A 43 -22.56 16.23 -3.27
N SER A 44 -23.62 16.01 -2.49
CA SER A 44 -23.59 15.17 -1.29
C SER A 44 -23.30 13.70 -1.61
N ASP A 45 -23.91 13.15 -2.67
CA ASP A 45 -23.65 11.78 -3.14
C ASP A 45 -22.18 11.61 -3.60
N LEU A 46 -21.66 12.57 -4.37
CA LEU A 46 -20.26 12.57 -4.80
C LEU A 46 -19.29 12.64 -3.63
N LEU A 47 -19.58 13.48 -2.63
CA LEU A 47 -18.79 13.57 -1.40
C LEU A 47 -18.82 12.25 -0.63
N ASN A 48 -19.99 11.65 -0.44
CA ASN A 48 -20.11 10.36 0.23
C ASN A 48 -19.30 9.26 -0.47
N LYS A 49 -19.40 9.16 -1.80
CA LYS A 49 -18.58 8.22 -2.59
C LYS A 49 -17.08 8.48 -2.43
N HIS A 50 -16.66 9.74 -2.40
CA HIS A 50 -15.26 10.10 -2.18
C HIS A 50 -14.77 9.68 -0.79
N TYR A 51 -15.53 9.98 0.27
CA TYR A 51 -15.17 9.61 1.62
C TYR A 51 -15.13 8.08 1.82
N GLN A 52 -16.08 7.34 1.24
CA GLN A 52 -16.03 5.88 1.24
C GLN A 52 -14.76 5.34 0.58
N LYS A 53 -14.32 5.95 -0.54
CA LYS A 53 -13.07 5.58 -1.22
C LYS A 53 -11.84 5.90 -0.36
N LEU A 54 -11.82 7.04 0.33
CA LEU A 54 -10.74 7.40 1.25
C LEU A 54 -10.68 6.45 2.43
N LEU A 55 -11.82 6.15 3.06
CA LEU A 55 -11.91 5.20 4.16
C LEU A 55 -11.47 3.80 3.72
N PHE A 56 -11.87 3.35 2.54
CA PHE A 56 -11.43 2.07 1.98
C PHE A 56 -9.90 2.03 1.81
N ARG A 57 -9.29 3.09 1.29
CA ARG A 57 -7.83 3.21 1.13
C ARG A 57 -7.09 3.19 2.47
N LEU A 58 -7.58 3.96 3.44
CA LEU A 58 -7.00 4.02 4.79
C LEU A 58 -7.14 2.69 5.53
N THR A 59 -8.30 2.04 5.42
CA THR A 59 -8.59 0.76 6.06
C THR A 59 -7.74 -0.36 5.45
N ASN A 60 -7.53 -0.34 4.13
CA ASN A 60 -6.82 -1.41 3.43
C ASN A 60 -5.30 -1.25 3.37
N LYS A 61 -4.70 -0.19 3.95
CA LYS A 61 -3.24 0.07 3.90
C LYS A 61 -2.64 -0.24 2.51
N GLU A 62 -3.30 0.20 1.45
CA GLU A 62 -2.64 0.21 0.15
C GLU A 62 -1.56 1.30 0.22
N SER A 63 -0.32 0.84 0.41
CA SER A 63 0.89 1.65 0.45
C SER A 63 0.90 2.65 -0.69
N ASP A 64 1.32 3.88 -0.38
CA ASP A 64 1.44 5.00 -1.32
C ASP A 64 1.90 4.55 -2.71
N PRO A 65 1.23 4.96 -3.81
CA PRO A 65 1.65 4.58 -5.16
C PRO A 65 3.10 5.02 -5.48
N ILE A 66 3.62 6.04 -4.78
CA ILE A 66 5.02 6.49 -4.86
C ILE A 66 5.95 5.54 -4.10
N ALA A 67 5.58 5.10 -2.90
CA ALA A 67 6.33 4.10 -2.15
C ALA A 67 6.35 2.76 -2.90
N ASP A 68 5.24 2.42 -3.55
CA ASP A 68 5.15 1.26 -4.42
C ASP A 68 6.05 1.43 -5.65
N LEU A 69 6.13 2.60 -6.31
CA LEU A 69 7.07 2.81 -7.43
C LEU A 69 8.55 2.70 -7.01
N ILE A 70 8.90 3.19 -5.81
CA ILE A 70 10.26 3.18 -5.27
C ILE A 70 10.65 1.78 -4.77
N LEU A 71 9.73 1.06 -4.12
CA LEU A 71 9.97 -0.28 -3.59
C LEU A 71 9.72 -1.40 -4.62
N ASN A 72 8.92 -1.19 -5.68
CA ASN A 72 8.61 -2.21 -6.70
C ASN A 72 9.70 -2.43 -7.73
N LYS A 73 10.70 -1.55 -7.86
CA LYS A 73 11.52 -1.58 -9.06
C LYS A 73 12.55 -2.72 -9.16
N ASN A 74 12.67 -3.61 -8.17
CA ASN A 74 13.53 -4.81 -8.27
C ASN A 74 13.32 -5.87 -7.16
N ARG A 75 12.07 -6.17 -6.80
CA ARG A 75 11.79 -7.26 -5.84
C ARG A 75 11.61 -8.60 -6.54
N SER A 76 12.64 -9.08 -7.23
CA SER A 76 12.61 -10.43 -7.83
C SER A 76 13.46 -11.38 -7.00
N TRP A 77 12.83 -12.45 -6.51
CA TRP A 77 13.58 -13.57 -5.93
C TRP A 77 14.44 -14.21 -7.02
N SER A 78 15.75 -14.12 -6.86
CA SER A 78 16.73 -14.65 -7.82
C SER A 78 17.15 -16.10 -7.50
N GLY A 79 16.80 -16.62 -6.32
CA GLY A 79 17.04 -18.01 -5.93
C GLY A 79 16.01 -18.97 -6.51
N SER A 80 16.12 -20.26 -6.18
CA SER A 80 15.09 -21.23 -6.58
C SER A 80 13.83 -21.07 -5.72
N LYS A 81 12.67 -21.53 -6.22
CA LYS A 81 11.44 -21.58 -5.41
C LYS A 81 11.62 -22.47 -4.18
N THR A 82 12.40 -23.52 -4.31
CA THR A 82 12.71 -24.46 -3.22
C THR A 82 13.50 -23.77 -2.11
N ASP A 83 14.44 -22.91 -2.45
CA ASP A 83 15.20 -22.10 -1.47
C ASP A 83 14.26 -21.15 -0.70
N LEU A 84 13.31 -20.53 -1.40
CA LEU A 84 12.31 -19.66 -0.77
C LEU A 84 11.39 -20.46 0.17
N VAL A 85 10.94 -21.65 -0.26
CA VAL A 85 10.13 -22.54 0.59
C VAL A 85 10.92 -22.97 1.83
N GLU A 86 12.20 -23.31 1.68
CA GLU A 86 13.09 -23.65 2.81
C GLU A 86 13.15 -22.50 3.82
N LEU A 87 13.37 -21.27 3.35
CA LEU A 87 13.42 -20.07 4.20
C LEU A 87 12.09 -19.80 4.91
N ILE A 88 10.96 -19.91 4.20
CA ILE A 88 9.63 -19.70 4.77
C ILE A 88 9.36 -20.68 5.92
N TYR A 89 9.66 -21.96 5.72
CA TYR A 89 9.48 -22.96 6.78
C TYR A 89 10.45 -22.76 7.93
N ALA A 90 11.68 -22.32 7.69
CA ALA A 90 12.63 -21.98 8.74
C ALA A 90 12.11 -20.83 9.63
N LEU A 91 11.62 -19.76 9.01
CA LEU A 91 11.04 -18.61 9.71
C LEU A 91 9.81 -19.01 10.52
N HIS A 92 8.90 -19.78 9.92
CA HIS A 92 7.71 -20.28 10.62
C HIS A 92 8.10 -21.17 11.81
N SER A 93 8.99 -22.15 11.61
CA SER A 93 9.43 -23.06 12.67
C SER A 93 10.22 -22.38 13.79
N SER A 94 10.86 -21.25 13.52
CA SER A 94 11.55 -20.46 14.55
C SER A 94 10.61 -19.70 15.49
N GLY A 95 9.33 -19.54 15.13
CA GLY A 95 8.34 -18.85 15.96
C GLY A 95 8.56 -17.33 16.08
N VAL A 96 9.49 -16.75 15.31
CA VAL A 96 9.81 -15.31 15.40
C VAL A 96 8.74 -14.40 14.80
N LEU A 97 7.78 -14.97 14.05
CA LEU A 97 6.71 -14.22 13.39
C LEU A 97 5.43 -14.24 14.22
N ASN A 98 4.85 -13.06 14.45
CA ASN A 98 3.61 -12.86 15.24
C ASN A 98 3.61 -13.63 16.56
N ASN A 99 4.70 -13.56 17.32
CA ASN A 99 4.86 -14.27 18.60
C ASN A 99 4.61 -15.80 18.49
N GLY A 100 4.89 -16.39 17.33
CA GLY A 100 4.69 -17.82 17.06
C GLY A 100 3.30 -18.19 16.55
N GLU A 101 2.39 -17.24 16.39
CA GLU A 101 1.01 -17.47 15.94
C GLU A 101 0.82 -17.27 14.43
N ALA A 102 1.90 -17.01 13.69
CA ALA A 102 1.84 -16.81 12.26
C ALA A 102 1.51 -18.11 11.52
N GLU A 103 0.39 -18.13 10.80
CA GLU A 103 0.01 -19.24 9.93
C GLU A 103 0.95 -19.33 8.71
N ILE A 104 1.48 -20.52 8.43
CA ILE A 104 2.37 -20.77 7.29
C ILE A 104 1.79 -20.29 5.95
N SER A 105 0.48 -20.43 5.73
CA SER A 105 -0.20 -20.00 4.50
C SER A 105 -0.09 -18.49 4.29
N LYS A 106 -0.18 -17.70 5.37
CA LYS A 106 -0.04 -16.25 5.35
C LYS A 106 1.40 -15.83 5.06
N ILE A 107 2.39 -16.54 5.61
CA ILE A 107 3.80 -16.29 5.34
C ILE A 107 4.12 -16.57 3.87
N ILE A 108 3.57 -17.65 3.31
CA ILE A 108 3.70 -17.99 1.88
C ILE A 108 3.11 -16.87 1.03
N GLN A 109 1.85 -16.48 1.27
CA GLN A 109 1.19 -15.41 0.50
C GLN A 109 1.93 -14.08 0.59
N PHE A 110 2.42 -13.73 1.78
CA PHE A 110 3.25 -12.55 1.97
C PHE A 110 4.53 -12.63 1.14
N SER A 111 5.23 -13.75 1.18
CA SER A 111 6.47 -13.96 0.45
C SER A 111 6.27 -13.92 -1.07
N GLU A 112 5.19 -14.51 -1.58
CA GLU A 112 4.82 -14.44 -3.01
C GLU A 112 4.59 -13.01 -3.48
N LYS A 113 3.84 -12.22 -2.70
CA LYS A 113 3.60 -10.79 -2.99
C LYS A 113 4.89 -9.98 -2.88
N PHE A 114 5.67 -10.20 -1.83
CA PHE A 114 6.88 -9.44 -1.55
C PHE A 114 7.94 -9.63 -2.64
N PHE A 115 8.17 -10.87 -3.07
CA PHE A 115 9.15 -11.23 -4.10
C PHE A 115 8.58 -11.29 -5.52
N ASN A 116 7.32 -10.91 -5.71
CA ASN A 116 6.62 -10.99 -6.99
C ASN A 116 6.82 -12.34 -7.70
N ILE A 117 6.68 -13.44 -6.96
CA ILE A 117 6.91 -14.81 -7.43
C ILE A 117 5.73 -15.70 -7.07
N LYS A 118 5.42 -16.67 -7.95
CA LYS A 118 4.45 -17.74 -7.63
C LYS A 118 5.22 -18.99 -7.20
N ILE A 119 5.12 -19.34 -5.92
CA ILE A 119 5.72 -20.53 -5.31
C ILE A 119 4.98 -21.80 -5.76
N GLY A 120 3.65 -21.74 -5.82
CA GLY A 120 2.82 -22.90 -6.15
C GLY A 120 2.64 -23.85 -4.95
N ASN A 121 2.91 -25.15 -5.13
CA ASN A 121 2.66 -26.14 -4.07
C ASN A 121 3.79 -26.19 -3.04
N ALA A 122 3.84 -25.19 -2.16
CA ALA A 122 4.84 -25.06 -1.10
C ALA A 122 4.89 -26.27 -0.15
N TYR A 123 3.74 -26.87 0.18
CA TYR A 123 3.67 -28.05 1.05
C TYR A 123 4.35 -29.27 0.43
N LYS A 124 4.11 -29.52 -0.87
CA LYS A 124 4.80 -30.59 -1.60
C LYS A 124 6.30 -30.34 -1.69
N THR A 125 6.70 -29.11 -2.05
CA THR A 125 8.12 -28.74 -2.12
C THR A 125 8.81 -28.92 -0.76
N PHE A 126 8.14 -28.59 0.34
CA PHE A 126 8.69 -28.84 1.68
C PHE A 126 8.79 -30.33 2.01
N ALA A 127 7.80 -31.14 1.61
CA ALA A 127 7.90 -32.60 1.76
C ALA A 127 9.09 -33.18 0.99
N GLU A 128 9.37 -32.67 -0.23
CA GLU A 128 10.55 -33.04 -1.02
C GLU A 128 11.86 -32.62 -0.33
N ILE A 129 11.92 -31.43 0.27
CA ILE A 129 13.07 -30.98 1.09
C ILE A 129 13.27 -31.94 2.27
N LYS A 130 12.19 -32.29 2.98
CA LYS A 130 12.22 -33.22 4.12
C LYS A 130 12.70 -34.61 3.69
N ALA A 131 12.39 -35.06 2.48
CA ALA A 131 12.77 -36.39 2.01
C ALA A 131 14.27 -36.53 1.65
N ARG A 132 15.04 -35.43 1.57
CA ARG A 132 16.47 -35.50 1.25
C ARG A 132 17.25 -36.23 2.35
N GLU A 133 18.12 -37.16 1.95
CA GLU A 133 19.04 -37.86 2.87
C GLU A 133 20.24 -37.00 3.27
N LYS A 134 20.70 -36.13 2.37
CA LYS A 134 21.79 -35.17 2.58
C LYS A 134 21.31 -33.75 2.25
N ASP A 135 21.89 -32.75 2.90
CA ASP A 135 21.64 -31.32 2.64
C ASP A 135 20.15 -30.92 2.74
N ARG A 136 19.48 -31.34 3.82
CA ARG A 136 18.08 -30.97 4.10
C ARG A 136 17.88 -29.45 4.27
N THR A 137 18.91 -28.73 4.71
CA THR A 137 18.92 -27.28 4.96
C THR A 137 19.93 -26.54 4.07
N LYS A 138 20.08 -27.00 2.82
CA LYS A 138 21.10 -26.51 1.89
C LYS A 138 21.10 -24.98 1.74
N PHE A 139 19.93 -24.37 1.67
CA PHE A 139 19.83 -22.93 1.49
C PHE A 139 20.20 -22.18 2.77
N LEU A 140 19.71 -22.62 3.93
CA LEU A 140 20.08 -22.03 5.23
C LEU A 140 21.58 -22.16 5.52
N ASP A 141 22.19 -23.29 5.19
CA ASP A 141 23.63 -23.50 5.34
C ASP A 141 24.44 -22.56 4.44
N THR A 142 23.89 -22.24 3.26
CA THR A 142 24.48 -21.25 2.36
C THR A 142 24.33 -19.83 2.91
N LEU A 143 23.16 -19.46 3.44
CA LEU A 143 22.94 -18.16 4.09
C LEU A 143 23.85 -17.96 5.30
N LYS A 144 23.98 -18.98 6.14
CA LYS A 144 24.86 -18.96 7.32
C LYS A 144 26.30 -18.70 6.92
N ARG A 145 26.83 -19.46 5.94
CA ARG A 145 28.20 -19.26 5.44
C ARG A 145 28.41 -17.86 4.87
N ALA A 146 27.47 -17.38 4.05
CA ALA A 146 27.55 -16.05 3.47
C ALA A 146 27.58 -14.95 4.54
N LEU A 147 26.77 -15.08 5.60
CA LEU A 147 26.75 -14.14 6.71
C LEU A 147 28.07 -14.15 7.49
N LEU A 148 28.60 -15.33 7.80
CA LEU A 148 29.89 -15.47 8.49
C LEU A 148 31.03 -14.86 7.68
N THR A 149 31.12 -15.15 6.38
CA THR A 149 32.12 -14.53 5.50
C THR A 149 32.04 -13.01 5.54
N LYS A 150 30.83 -12.44 5.53
CA LYS A 150 30.65 -10.99 5.60
C LYS A 150 31.15 -10.42 6.93
N MET A 151 30.86 -11.07 8.05
CA MET A 151 31.36 -10.67 9.37
C MET A 151 32.89 -10.71 9.43
N ASP A 152 33.49 -11.82 8.97
CA ASP A 152 34.95 -11.98 8.95
C ASP A 152 35.64 -10.89 8.10
N THR A 153 35.05 -10.54 6.94
CA THR A 153 35.59 -9.47 6.10
C THR A 153 35.54 -8.10 6.76
N ASP A 154 34.48 -7.80 7.51
CA ASP A 154 34.30 -6.49 8.15
C ASP A 154 35.25 -6.35 9.38
N GLU A 155 35.50 -7.44 10.10
CA GLU A 155 36.49 -7.48 11.19
C GLU A 155 37.93 -7.32 10.69
N ALA A 156 38.26 -7.90 9.53
CA ALA A 156 39.58 -7.77 8.92
C ALA A 156 39.87 -6.32 8.48
N ILE A 157 38.86 -5.61 7.95
CA ILE A 157 38.97 -4.19 7.58
C ILE A 157 39.19 -3.31 8.81
N THR A 158 38.56 -3.63 9.94
CA THR A 158 38.65 -2.81 11.17
C THR A 158 40.00 -2.97 11.89
N LYS A 159 40.76 -4.04 11.59
CA LYS A 159 42.09 -4.32 12.17
C LYS A 159 43.26 -3.86 11.29
N SER A 160 42.98 -3.34 10.08
CA SER A 160 43.97 -2.77 9.15
C SER A 160 44.00 -1.25 9.22
#